data_AF-A0A955R7K6-F1
#
_entry.id   AF-A0A955R7K6-F1
#
_cell.length_a   1.000
_cell.length_b   1.000
_cell.length_c   1.000
_cell.angle_alpha   90.00
_cell.angle_beta   90.00
_cell.angle_gamma   90.00
#
_symmetry.space_group_name_H-M   'P 1'
#
loop_
_entity.id
_entity.type
_entity.pdbx_description
1 polymer ?
#
loop_
_entity_poly.entity_id
_entity_poly.type
_entity_poly.pdbx_seq_one_letter_code
_entity_poly.pdbx_strand_id
1 'polypeptide(L)'
;MAEQQRYAAKHPIRVVTAASLFDGHDASINVMRRLLQSAGCEVIHLGHNRGALEVVVAAIQEDAQAIALSSYQGGHVEYFRYVRQLLNDRGASHVRIFGGGGGVIVPEEIRLLEGEGAADRIYSPEDGRKLGLLGMIDDLVSRADFDPMEAAPASVEDLGKGDWNALARLITRAEADVDARGQHFTDAERAALENLAKPVPVVGITGTGGAGKSSLTDELLRRFLYDGGPERKVAVLSVDPTRKRTGGALLGDRIRMNAL
;
A
#
# COMPACT_ATOMS: atom_id res chain seq x y z
N MET A 1 -7.79 34.27 -3.97
CA MET A 1 -7.82 33.16 -3.00
C MET A 1 -6.37 32.84 -2.70
N ALA A 2 -5.95 32.90 -1.43
CA ALA A 2 -4.56 32.58 -1.10
C ALA A 2 -4.27 31.13 -1.50
N GLU A 3 -3.23 30.91 -2.28
CA GLU A 3 -2.80 29.59 -2.70
C GLU A 3 -2.32 28.86 -1.44
N GLN A 4 -3.14 27.94 -0.95
CA GLN A 4 -2.86 27.22 0.28
C GLN A 4 -1.64 26.33 0.02
N GLN A 5 -0.53 26.60 0.72
CA GLN A 5 0.72 25.88 0.52
C GLN A 5 0.50 24.41 0.89
N ARG A 6 0.58 23.53 -0.12
CA ARG A 6 0.37 22.08 -0.01
C ARG A 6 1.48 21.45 0.84
N TYR A 7 1.18 20.35 1.52
CA TYR A 7 2.20 19.60 2.23
C TYR A 7 3.16 18.95 1.22
N ALA A 8 4.45 19.13 1.42
CA ALA A 8 5.50 18.52 0.60
C ALA A 8 6.15 17.36 1.38
N ALA A 9 5.92 16.14 0.93
CA ALA A 9 6.47 14.94 1.56
C ALA A 9 8.00 14.90 1.42
N LYS A 10 8.66 14.43 2.48
CA LYS A 10 10.12 14.21 2.50
C LYS A 10 10.48 12.83 1.96
N HIS A 11 9.61 11.86 2.13
CA HIS A 11 9.81 10.47 1.69
C HIS A 11 8.87 10.10 0.54
N PRO A 12 9.21 9.10 -0.30
CA PRO A 12 8.28 8.50 -1.24
C PRO A 12 7.15 7.80 -0.50
N ILE A 13 5.94 8.37 -0.52
CA ILE A 13 4.81 7.83 0.23
C ILE A 13 4.02 6.85 -0.61
N ARG A 14 3.90 5.62 -0.12
CA ARG A 14 3.04 4.57 -0.67
C ARG A 14 1.76 4.45 0.12
N VAL A 15 0.63 4.43 -0.61
CA VAL A 15 -0.70 4.31 -0.01
C VAL A 15 -1.48 3.20 -0.70
N VAL A 16 -1.86 2.18 0.08
CA VAL A 16 -2.83 1.18 -0.36
C VAL A 16 -4.24 1.75 -0.21
N THR A 17 -5.03 1.74 -1.28
CA THR A 17 -6.40 2.28 -1.27
C THR A 17 -7.41 1.20 -1.63
N ALA A 18 -8.47 1.05 -0.84
CA ALA A 18 -9.54 0.07 -1.08
C ALA A 18 -10.89 0.50 -0.48
N ALA A 19 -11.99 0.00 -1.03
CA ALA A 19 -13.27 -0.05 -0.31
C ALA A 19 -13.39 -1.36 0.47
N SER A 20 -14.05 -1.30 1.63
CA SER A 20 -14.23 -2.44 2.55
C SER A 20 -14.96 -3.65 1.93
N LEU A 21 -14.97 -4.77 2.66
CA LEU A 21 -15.61 -6.02 2.20
C LEU A 21 -17.11 -5.81 1.98
N PHE A 22 -17.62 -6.33 0.85
CA PHE A 22 -18.99 -6.15 0.36
C PHE A 22 -19.42 -4.69 0.15
N ASP A 23 -18.46 -3.76 0.11
CA ASP A 23 -18.74 -2.37 -0.22
C ASP A 23 -18.41 -2.09 -1.69
N GLY A 24 -19.44 -1.74 -2.46
CA GLY A 24 -19.32 -1.30 -3.86
C GLY A 24 -19.14 0.21 -4.04
N HIS A 25 -19.15 0.99 -2.95
CA HIS A 25 -19.06 2.46 -3.01
C HIS A 25 -17.63 2.93 -3.23
N ASP A 26 -17.16 2.82 -4.48
CA ASP A 26 -15.79 3.18 -4.85
C ASP A 26 -15.63 4.66 -5.25
N ALA A 27 -16.73 5.41 -5.35
CA ALA A 27 -16.71 6.79 -5.84
C ALA A 27 -15.82 7.70 -4.98
N SER A 28 -15.94 7.60 -3.65
CA SER A 28 -15.17 8.43 -2.70
C SER A 28 -13.69 8.07 -2.74
N ILE A 29 -13.34 6.78 -2.64
CA ILE A 29 -11.95 6.34 -2.66
C ILE A 29 -11.28 6.62 -4.03
N ASN A 30 -12.03 6.58 -5.12
CA ASN A 30 -11.55 6.98 -6.45
C ASN A 30 -11.20 8.47 -6.53
N VAL A 31 -11.93 9.35 -5.84
CA VAL A 31 -11.56 10.76 -5.73
C VAL A 31 -10.30 10.90 -4.86
N MET A 32 -10.29 10.29 -3.68
CA MET A 32 -9.17 10.40 -2.74
C MET A 32 -7.86 9.90 -3.35
N ARG A 33 -7.86 8.76 -4.04
CA ARG A 33 -6.65 8.22 -4.67
C ARG A 33 -6.09 9.11 -5.78
N ARG A 34 -6.95 9.82 -6.52
CA ARG A 34 -6.51 10.78 -7.55
C ARG A 34 -5.84 11.98 -6.90
N LEU A 35 -6.37 12.43 -5.76
CA LEU A 35 -5.79 13.53 -5.01
C LEU A 35 -4.45 13.12 -4.37
N LEU A 36 -4.34 11.92 -3.79
CA LEU A 36 -3.08 11.33 -3.31
C LEU A 36 -2.03 11.27 -4.42
N GLN A 37 -2.39 10.73 -5.59
CA GLN A 37 -1.50 10.70 -6.75
C GLN A 37 -1.06 12.11 -7.18
N SER A 38 -1.96 13.10 -7.11
CA SER A 38 -1.62 14.49 -7.44
C SER A 38 -0.74 15.17 -6.39
N ALA A 39 -0.77 14.68 -5.14
CA ALA A 39 0.10 15.10 -4.05
C ALA A 39 1.49 14.43 -4.09
N GLY A 40 1.74 13.54 -5.05
CA GLY A 40 3.04 12.89 -5.22
C GLY A 40 3.14 11.48 -4.64
N CYS A 41 2.05 10.92 -4.11
CA CYS A 41 2.05 9.56 -3.57
C CYS A 41 2.04 8.51 -4.68
N GLU A 42 2.65 7.35 -4.39
CA GLU A 42 2.48 6.11 -5.11
C GLU A 42 1.24 5.39 -4.56
N VAL A 43 0.22 5.24 -5.39
CA VAL A 43 -1.06 4.67 -4.96
C VAL A 43 -1.20 3.26 -5.50
N ILE A 44 -1.24 2.28 -4.59
CA ILE A 44 -1.61 0.90 -4.90
C ILE A 44 -3.11 0.78 -4.72
N HIS A 45 -3.86 0.73 -5.82
CA HIS A 45 -5.32 0.72 -5.76
C HIS A 45 -5.87 -0.69 -5.91
N LEU A 46 -6.56 -1.18 -4.89
CA LEU A 46 -7.17 -2.52 -4.90
C LEU A 46 -8.62 -2.52 -5.41
N GLY A 47 -9.23 -1.35 -5.59
CA GLY A 47 -10.63 -1.24 -5.99
C GLY A 47 -11.58 -1.41 -4.79
N HIS A 48 -12.67 -2.14 -4.99
CA HIS A 48 -13.75 -2.29 -4.03
C HIS A 48 -13.95 -3.76 -3.62
N ASN A 49 -14.82 -4.01 -2.63
CA ASN A 49 -15.09 -5.35 -2.11
C ASN A 49 -13.82 -6.10 -1.66
N ARG A 50 -13.00 -5.48 -0.80
CA ARG A 50 -11.74 -6.07 -0.34
C ARG A 50 -11.83 -6.57 1.09
N GLY A 51 -11.39 -7.81 1.30
CA GLY A 51 -11.25 -8.38 2.64
C GLY A 51 -10.08 -7.74 3.40
N ALA A 52 -10.16 -7.72 4.74
CA ALA A 52 -9.10 -7.15 5.58
C ALA A 52 -7.73 -7.80 5.32
N LEU A 53 -7.69 -9.12 5.13
CA LEU A 53 -6.46 -9.85 4.83
C LEU A 53 -5.83 -9.43 3.50
N GLU A 54 -6.64 -9.26 2.44
CA GLU A 54 -6.14 -8.81 1.12
C GLU A 54 -5.47 -7.44 1.23
N VAL A 55 -6.10 -6.50 1.95
CA VAL A 55 -5.56 -5.15 2.15
C VAL A 55 -4.27 -5.19 2.94
N VAL A 56 -4.20 -5.98 4.01
CA VAL A 56 -3.01 -6.09 4.86
C VAL A 56 -1.86 -6.77 4.13
N VAL A 57 -2.12 -7.85 3.40
CA VAL A 57 -1.09 -8.52 2.59
C VAL A 57 -0.53 -7.58 1.53
N ALA A 58 -1.40 -6.80 0.87
CA ALA A 58 -0.94 -5.77 -0.07
C ALA A 58 -0.08 -4.72 0.63
N ALA A 59 -0.52 -4.17 1.76
CA ALA A 59 0.25 -3.15 2.47
C ALA A 59 1.64 -3.63 2.90
N ILE A 60 1.75 -4.88 3.34
CA ILE A 60 3.03 -5.49 3.73
C ILE A 60 3.93 -5.73 2.51
N GLN A 61 3.39 -6.34 1.45
CA GLN A 61 4.19 -6.66 0.26
C GLN A 61 4.67 -5.43 -0.50
N GLU A 62 3.86 -4.36 -0.49
CA GLU A 62 4.17 -3.08 -1.14
C GLU A 62 4.92 -2.11 -0.20
N ASP A 63 5.23 -2.58 1.01
CA ASP A 63 5.90 -1.81 2.06
C ASP A 63 5.29 -0.42 2.31
N ALA A 64 3.96 -0.35 2.35
CA ALA A 64 3.23 0.90 2.34
C ALA A 64 3.22 1.59 3.71
N GLN A 65 3.44 2.91 3.73
CA GLN A 65 3.30 3.72 4.95
C GLN A 65 1.85 3.81 5.43
N ALA A 66 0.90 3.73 4.50
CA ALA A 66 -0.50 3.97 4.81
C ALA A 66 -1.47 3.05 4.05
N ILE A 67 -2.58 2.77 4.71
CA ILE A 67 -3.79 2.19 4.14
C ILE A 67 -4.89 3.24 4.24
N ALA A 68 -5.60 3.52 3.14
CA ALA A 68 -6.78 4.37 3.13
C ALA A 68 -8.02 3.57 2.69
N LEU A 69 -9.00 3.50 3.58
CA LEU A 69 -10.21 2.70 3.43
C LEU A 69 -11.46 3.58 3.31
N SER A 70 -12.35 3.19 2.38
CA SER A 70 -13.73 3.66 2.39
C SER A 70 -14.68 2.57 2.89
N SER A 71 -15.61 2.93 3.78
CA SER A 71 -16.65 2.00 4.27
C SER A 71 -18.01 2.68 4.38
N TYR A 72 -18.95 2.26 3.52
CA TYR A 72 -20.30 2.81 3.41
C TYR A 72 -21.42 1.78 3.69
N GLN A 73 -21.06 0.53 4.03
CA GLN A 73 -22.03 -0.55 4.26
C GLN A 73 -22.17 -0.97 5.74
N GLY A 74 -21.48 -0.30 6.65
CA GLY A 74 -21.43 -0.68 8.06
C GLY A 74 -20.42 -1.79 8.35
N GLY A 75 -20.37 -2.26 9.60
CA GLY A 75 -19.35 -3.22 10.06
C GLY A 75 -17.92 -2.65 10.08
N HIS A 76 -17.79 -1.32 9.93
CA HIS A 76 -16.51 -0.62 9.89
C HIS A 76 -15.73 -0.77 11.19
N VAL A 77 -16.40 -0.76 12.35
CA VAL A 77 -15.71 -0.89 13.64
C VAL A 77 -14.93 -2.21 13.70
N GLU A 78 -15.58 -3.32 13.40
CA GLU A 78 -14.96 -4.64 13.36
C GLU A 78 -13.92 -4.73 12.24
N TYR A 79 -14.21 -4.16 11.07
CA TYR A 79 -13.30 -4.19 9.93
C TYR A 79 -11.97 -3.47 10.23
N PHE A 80 -12.01 -2.24 10.75
CA PHE A 80 -10.82 -1.47 11.11
C PHE A 80 -10.02 -2.15 12.23
N ARG A 81 -10.70 -2.64 13.28
CA ARG A 81 -10.06 -3.44 14.35
C ARG A 81 -9.33 -4.65 13.79
N TYR A 82 -9.97 -5.37 12.89
CA TYR A 82 -9.39 -6.57 12.31
C TYR A 82 -8.21 -6.27 11.39
N VAL A 83 -8.27 -5.19 10.59
CA VAL A 83 -7.11 -4.73 9.81
C VAL A 83 -5.94 -4.39 10.73
N ARG A 84 -6.15 -3.64 11.81
CA ARG A 84 -5.11 -3.31 12.79
C ARG A 84 -4.54 -4.57 13.45
N GLN A 85 -5.39 -5.49 13.88
CA GLN A 85 -4.96 -6.77 14.46
C GLN A 85 -4.07 -7.54 13.49
N LEU A 86 -4.50 -7.72 12.23
CA LEU A 86 -3.76 -8.47 11.23
C LEU A 86 -2.39 -7.85 10.89
N LEU A 87 -2.27 -6.52 10.92
CA LEU A 87 -0.99 -5.80 10.78
C LEU A 87 -0.08 -6.06 11.97
N ASN A 88 -0.60 -5.94 13.19
CA ASN A 88 0.17 -6.16 14.41
C ASN A 88 0.68 -7.62 14.48
N ASP A 89 -0.19 -8.59 14.20
CA ASP A 89 0.15 -10.02 14.18
C ASP A 89 1.24 -10.36 13.15
N ARG A 90 1.44 -9.51 12.13
CA ARG A 90 2.42 -9.67 11.06
C ARG A 90 3.63 -8.74 11.18
N GLY A 91 3.79 -8.03 12.31
CA GLY A 91 4.92 -7.14 12.54
C GLY A 91 4.87 -5.82 11.75
N ALA A 92 3.70 -5.46 11.20
CA ALA A 92 3.49 -4.29 10.37
C ALA A 92 2.71 -3.18 11.10
N SER A 93 2.91 -3.05 12.42
CA SER A 93 2.19 -2.06 13.25
C SER A 93 2.49 -0.60 12.90
N HIS A 94 3.61 -0.34 12.22
CA HIS A 94 4.02 0.98 11.73
C HIS A 94 3.10 1.53 10.62
N VAL A 95 2.37 0.66 9.91
CA VAL A 95 1.46 1.06 8.85
C VAL A 95 0.29 1.86 9.45
N ARG A 96 0.10 3.07 8.92
CA ARG A 96 -0.96 4.00 9.32
C ARG A 96 -2.29 3.63 8.65
N ILE A 97 -3.38 3.70 9.38
CA ILE A 97 -4.71 3.36 8.86
C ILE A 97 -5.60 4.60 8.84
N PHE A 98 -6.11 4.95 7.66
CA PHE A 98 -7.01 6.06 7.41
C PHE A 98 -8.37 5.56 6.93
N GLY A 99 -9.44 6.25 7.32
CA GLY A 99 -10.80 5.85 7.00
C GLY A 99 -11.72 6.99 6.59
N GLY A 100 -12.78 6.65 5.87
CA GLY A 100 -13.93 7.52 5.65
C GLY A 100 -15.17 6.74 5.24
N GLY A 101 -16.34 7.15 5.73
CA GLY A 101 -17.62 6.50 5.41
C GLY A 101 -18.79 7.47 5.24
N GLY A 102 -18.48 8.75 5.05
CA GLY A 102 -19.49 9.81 5.11
C GLY A 102 -20.21 9.81 6.45
N GLY A 103 -21.55 9.80 6.41
CA GLY A 103 -22.38 9.76 7.62
C GLY A 103 -22.57 8.37 8.23
N VAL A 104 -21.99 7.31 7.64
CA VAL A 104 -22.15 5.92 8.12
C VAL A 104 -21.34 5.68 9.39
N ILE A 105 -20.16 6.30 9.51
CA ILE A 105 -19.31 6.20 10.70
C ILE A 105 -19.63 7.38 11.62
N VAL A 106 -20.30 7.13 12.74
CA VAL A 106 -20.76 8.20 13.63
C VAL A 106 -19.63 8.72 14.52
N PRO A 107 -19.72 9.96 15.06
CA PRO A 107 -18.65 10.55 15.87
C PRO A 107 -18.19 9.69 17.06
N GLU A 108 -19.10 8.94 17.68
CA GLU A 108 -18.78 8.01 18.77
C GLU A 108 -17.88 6.87 18.30
N GLU A 109 -18.14 6.32 17.11
CA GLU A 109 -17.36 5.23 16.51
C GLU A 109 -16.00 5.74 15.99
N ILE A 110 -15.95 6.97 15.46
CA ILE A 110 -14.68 7.64 15.12
C ILE A 110 -13.80 7.73 16.36
N ARG A 111 -14.34 8.26 17.47
CA ARG A 111 -13.59 8.39 18.73
C ARG A 111 -13.18 7.03 19.29
N LEU A 112 -14.01 6.01 19.14
CA LEU A 112 -13.69 4.64 19.54
C LEU A 112 -12.50 4.09 18.75
N LEU A 113 -12.59 4.13 17.41
CA LEU A 113 -11.58 3.58 16.50
C LEU A 113 -10.24 4.31 16.60
N GLU A 114 -10.25 5.64 16.71
CA GLU A 114 -9.05 6.43 16.91
C GLU A 114 -8.48 6.26 18.34
N GLY A 115 -9.35 6.26 19.35
CA GLY A 115 -8.95 6.16 20.76
C GLY A 115 -8.30 4.83 21.14
N GLU A 116 -8.69 3.74 20.48
CA GLU A 116 -8.09 2.41 20.69
C GLU A 116 -6.92 2.10 19.72
N GLY A 117 -6.61 3.01 18.78
CA GLY A 117 -5.55 2.82 17.79
C GLY A 117 -5.89 1.87 16.63
N ALA A 118 -7.18 1.55 16.44
CA ALA A 118 -7.63 0.79 15.28
C ALA A 118 -7.53 1.61 13.98
N ALA A 119 -7.64 2.94 14.06
CA ALA A 119 -7.35 3.86 12.96
C ALA A 119 -6.53 5.05 13.46
N ASP A 120 -5.63 5.56 12.63
CA ASP A 120 -4.86 6.77 12.90
C ASP A 120 -5.68 8.04 12.65
N ARG A 121 -6.63 7.98 11.70
CA ARG A 121 -7.60 9.04 11.44
C ARG A 121 -8.80 8.54 10.64
N ILE A 122 -10.01 8.88 11.08
CA ILE A 122 -11.25 8.73 10.30
C ILE A 122 -11.84 10.09 9.99
N TYR A 123 -11.92 10.42 8.70
CA TYR A 123 -12.43 11.71 8.24
C TYR A 123 -13.96 11.71 8.18
N SER A 124 -14.57 12.57 8.99
CA SER A 124 -16.02 12.81 9.00
C SER A 124 -16.44 13.80 7.90
N PRO A 125 -17.75 13.90 7.58
CA PRO A 125 -18.25 14.95 6.67
C PRO A 125 -17.92 16.37 7.15
N GLU A 126 -17.85 16.58 8.46
CA GLU A 126 -17.53 17.87 9.06
C GLU A 126 -16.04 18.21 8.88
N ASP A 127 -15.15 17.21 8.91
CA ASP A 127 -13.74 17.40 8.56
C ASP A 127 -13.59 17.80 7.09
N GLY A 128 -14.37 17.17 6.20
CA GLY A 128 -14.42 17.56 4.79
C GLY A 128 -14.86 19.01 4.57
N ARG A 129 -15.75 19.55 5.41
CA ARG A 129 -16.15 20.97 5.37
C ARG A 129 -15.07 21.90 5.90
N LYS A 130 -14.37 21.50 6.97
CA LYS A 130 -13.35 22.33 7.65
C LYS A 130 -12.02 22.36 6.91
N LEU A 131 -11.52 21.19 6.52
CA LEU A 131 -10.22 21.01 5.88
C LEU A 131 -10.29 21.12 4.35
N GLY A 132 -11.47 20.86 3.78
CA GLY A 132 -11.59 20.59 2.35
C GLY A 132 -10.96 19.24 1.97
N LEU A 133 -11.24 18.77 0.75
CA LEU A 133 -10.65 17.53 0.24
C LEU A 133 -9.13 17.58 0.21
N LEU A 134 -8.58 18.71 -0.23
CA LEU A 134 -7.14 18.91 -0.33
C LEU A 134 -6.47 18.91 1.04
N GLY A 135 -7.05 19.56 2.05
CA GLY A 135 -6.50 19.56 3.41
C GLY A 135 -6.56 18.19 4.09
N MET A 136 -7.57 17.37 3.82
CA MET A 136 -7.59 15.97 4.29
C MET A 136 -6.45 15.15 3.69
N ILE A 137 -6.12 15.36 2.42
CA ILE A 137 -4.97 14.70 1.78
C ILE A 137 -3.65 15.19 2.38
N ASP A 138 -3.50 16.50 2.62
CA ASP A 138 -2.28 17.04 3.24
C ASP A 138 -2.08 16.47 4.66
N ASP A 139 -3.15 16.38 5.46
CA ASP A 139 -3.11 15.75 6.78
C ASP A 139 -2.73 14.26 6.69
N LEU A 140 -3.35 13.49 5.80
CA LEU A 140 -3.01 12.07 5.58
C LEU A 140 -1.53 11.90 5.21
N VAL A 141 -1.07 12.65 4.21
CA VAL A 141 0.31 12.55 3.71
C VAL A 141 1.29 12.94 4.81
N SER A 142 1.01 14.00 5.59
CA SER A 142 1.89 14.42 6.68
C SER A 142 2.04 13.36 7.78
N ARG A 143 0.98 12.61 8.08
CA ARG A 143 0.99 11.52 9.07
C ARG A 143 1.67 10.26 8.56
N ALA A 144 1.69 10.08 7.24
CA ALA A 144 2.34 8.95 6.57
C ALA A 144 3.79 9.24 6.18
N ASP A 145 4.30 10.46 6.36
CA ASP A 145 5.62 10.90 5.92
C ASP A 145 6.74 10.48 6.89
N PHE A 146 7.06 9.20 6.88
CA PHE A 146 8.17 8.60 7.62
C PHE A 146 8.98 7.64 6.75
N ASP A 147 10.24 7.41 7.12
CA ASP A 147 11.07 6.37 6.53
C ASP A 147 10.60 4.99 7.04
N PRO A 148 10.09 4.13 6.17
CA PRO A 148 9.63 2.81 6.56
C PRO A 148 10.77 1.94 7.15
N MET A 149 12.02 2.14 6.72
CA MET A 149 13.22 1.48 7.28
C MET A 149 13.51 1.85 8.73
N GLU A 150 13.24 3.09 9.13
CA GLU A 150 13.44 3.52 10.51
C GLU A 150 12.32 3.02 11.42
N ALA A 151 11.09 2.98 10.90
CA ALA A 151 9.91 2.57 11.67
C ALA A 151 9.86 1.05 11.95
N ALA A 152 10.34 0.23 11.01
CA ALA A 152 10.45 -1.22 11.17
C ALA A 152 11.70 -1.75 10.42
N PRO A 153 12.88 -1.69 11.07
CA PRO A 153 14.14 -2.12 10.47
C PRO A 153 14.11 -3.60 10.07
N ALA A 154 14.73 -3.92 8.95
CA ALA A 154 14.93 -5.30 8.49
C ALA A 154 16.36 -5.51 8.00
N SER A 155 16.83 -6.74 8.12
CA SER A 155 18.20 -7.15 7.76
C SER A 155 18.23 -8.21 6.66
N VAL A 156 19.39 -8.38 6.02
CA VAL A 156 19.60 -9.45 5.02
C VAL A 156 19.51 -10.83 5.69
N GLU A 157 19.86 -10.92 6.96
CA GLU A 157 19.71 -12.14 7.77
C GLU A 157 18.24 -12.55 7.93
N ASP A 158 17.32 -11.59 8.08
CA ASP A 158 15.89 -11.88 8.20
C ASP A 158 15.29 -12.35 6.86
N LEU A 159 15.76 -11.78 5.75
CA LEU A 159 15.45 -12.29 4.42
C LEU A 159 15.89 -13.76 4.26
N GLY A 160 17.07 -14.12 4.77
CA GLY A 160 17.58 -15.48 4.78
C GLY A 160 16.69 -16.49 5.54
N LYS A 161 15.89 -16.01 6.50
CA LYS A 161 14.89 -16.81 7.24
C LYS A 161 13.54 -16.91 6.52
N GLY A 162 13.38 -16.23 5.38
CA GLY A 162 12.14 -16.18 4.61
C GLY A 162 11.11 -15.18 5.12
N ASP A 163 11.54 -14.12 5.81
CA ASP A 163 10.64 -13.05 6.28
C ASP A 163 10.15 -12.18 5.11
N TRP A 164 8.83 -12.15 4.90
CA TRP A 164 8.19 -11.35 3.86
C TRP A 164 8.25 -9.85 4.12
N ASN A 165 8.20 -9.41 5.38
CA ASN A 165 8.38 -8.00 5.71
C ASN A 165 9.81 -7.57 5.37
N ALA A 166 10.80 -8.40 5.68
CA ALA A 166 12.18 -8.12 5.33
C ALA A 166 12.39 -8.04 3.81
N LEU A 167 11.76 -8.95 3.04
CA LEU A 167 11.82 -8.88 1.57
C LEU A 167 11.25 -7.55 1.04
N ALA A 168 10.03 -7.18 1.44
CA ALA A 168 9.39 -5.94 0.99
C ALA A 168 10.22 -4.71 1.38
N ARG A 169 10.70 -4.68 2.62
CA ARG A 169 11.54 -3.62 3.17
C ARG A 169 12.86 -3.45 2.41
N LEU A 170 13.54 -4.56 2.10
CA LEU A 170 14.80 -4.53 1.37
C LEU A 170 14.61 -4.16 -0.11
N ILE A 171 13.43 -4.41 -0.70
CA ILE A 171 13.07 -3.87 -2.02
C ILE A 171 12.95 -2.34 -1.94
N THR A 172 12.24 -1.79 -0.95
CA THR A 172 12.17 -0.34 -0.73
C THR A 172 13.58 0.28 -0.59
N ARG A 173 14.47 -0.38 0.16
CA ARG A 173 15.86 0.06 0.29
C ARG A 173 16.61 0.00 -1.04
N ALA A 174 16.40 -1.04 -1.84
CA ALA A 174 17.04 -1.18 -3.15
C ALA A 174 16.60 -0.08 -4.12
N GLU A 175 15.33 0.30 -4.10
CA GLU A 175 14.83 1.44 -4.89
C GLU A 175 15.45 2.76 -4.43
N ALA A 176 15.54 2.98 -3.12
CA ALA A 176 16.18 4.17 -2.57
C ALA A 176 17.69 4.23 -2.91
N ASP A 177 18.38 3.10 -2.86
CA ASP A 177 19.80 2.95 -3.22
C ASP A 177 20.05 3.34 -4.68
N VAL A 178 19.19 2.88 -5.61
CA VAL A 178 19.25 3.25 -7.04
C VAL A 178 19.06 4.75 -7.25
N ASP A 179 18.16 5.37 -6.49
CA ASP A 179 17.89 6.81 -6.57
C ASP A 179 18.91 7.68 -5.81
N ALA A 180 19.95 7.08 -5.23
CA ALA A 180 20.92 7.75 -4.37
C ALA A 180 20.28 8.46 -3.15
N ARG A 181 19.27 7.82 -2.53
CA ARG A 181 18.53 8.32 -1.37
C ARG A 181 18.59 7.33 -0.21
N GLY A 182 18.47 7.83 1.02
CA GLY A 182 18.35 6.99 2.21
C GLY A 182 19.60 6.15 2.52
N GLN A 183 19.40 4.93 3.02
CA GLN A 183 20.47 4.04 3.45
C GLN A 183 20.90 3.08 2.34
N HIS A 184 22.15 3.21 1.89
CA HIS A 184 22.75 2.35 0.85
C HIS A 184 23.12 0.97 1.37
N PHE A 185 23.10 -0.04 0.50
CA PHE A 185 23.66 -1.36 0.81
C PHE A 185 25.19 -1.32 0.88
N THR A 186 25.74 -1.84 1.98
CA THR A 186 27.18 -2.06 2.14
C THR A 186 27.67 -3.22 1.27
N ASP A 187 28.97 -3.27 0.99
CA ASP A 187 29.57 -4.38 0.22
C ASP A 187 29.34 -5.75 0.88
N ALA A 188 29.35 -5.79 2.22
CA ALA A 188 29.08 -7.01 2.98
C ALA A 188 27.62 -7.48 2.80
N GLU A 189 26.65 -6.57 2.84
CA GLU A 189 25.24 -6.89 2.60
C GLU A 189 25.00 -7.33 1.15
N ARG A 190 25.65 -6.69 0.17
CA ARG A 190 25.57 -7.12 -1.24
C ARG A 190 26.10 -8.54 -1.42
N ALA A 191 27.27 -8.85 -0.84
CA ALA A 191 27.81 -10.20 -0.85
C ALA A 191 26.89 -11.21 -0.14
N ALA A 192 26.24 -10.83 0.96
CA ALA A 192 25.27 -11.69 1.64
C ALA A 192 24.03 -11.97 0.78
N LEU A 193 23.51 -10.96 0.06
CA LEU A 193 22.40 -11.13 -0.89
C LEU A 193 22.78 -12.05 -2.06
N GLU A 194 23.98 -11.90 -2.61
CA GLU A 194 24.51 -12.78 -3.65
C GLU A 194 24.61 -14.24 -3.19
N ASN A 195 25.00 -14.47 -1.93
CA ASN A 195 25.06 -15.81 -1.34
C ASN A 195 23.67 -16.43 -1.11
N LEU A 196 22.63 -15.61 -0.89
CA LEU A 196 21.24 -16.07 -0.79
C LEU A 196 20.62 -16.34 -2.17
N ALA A 197 21.16 -15.73 -3.22
CA ALA A 197 20.61 -15.83 -4.57
C ALA A 197 20.66 -17.27 -5.07
N LYS A 198 19.52 -17.73 -5.59
CA LYS A 198 19.39 -19.02 -6.26
C LYS A 198 19.11 -18.77 -7.73
N PRO A 199 19.64 -19.59 -8.66
CA PRO A 199 19.25 -19.50 -10.05
C PRO A 199 17.76 -19.82 -10.18
N VAL A 200 16.98 -18.81 -10.53
CA VAL A 200 15.52 -18.91 -10.74
C VAL A 200 15.17 -18.40 -12.14
N PRO A 201 14.22 -19.03 -12.86
CA PRO A 201 13.74 -18.51 -14.13
C PRO A 201 13.09 -17.14 -13.96
N VAL A 202 13.52 -16.16 -14.76
CA VAL A 202 12.91 -14.83 -14.81
C VAL A 202 12.23 -14.66 -16.16
N VAL A 203 10.93 -14.38 -16.14
CA VAL A 203 10.11 -14.18 -17.34
C VAL A 203 9.70 -12.71 -17.42
N GLY A 204 10.16 -12.02 -18.46
CA GLY A 204 9.75 -10.66 -18.76
C GLY A 204 8.50 -10.61 -19.63
N ILE A 205 7.46 -9.93 -19.17
CA ILE A 205 6.22 -9.69 -19.94
C ILE A 205 6.13 -8.20 -20.25
N THR A 206 6.16 -7.85 -21.53
CA THR A 206 6.09 -6.46 -22.01
C THR A 206 5.07 -6.31 -23.14
N GLY A 207 4.71 -5.07 -23.47
CA GLY A 207 3.69 -4.75 -24.45
C GLY A 207 3.06 -3.37 -24.23
N THR A 208 2.27 -2.93 -25.20
CA THR A 208 1.62 -1.62 -25.21
C THR A 208 0.69 -1.41 -24.00
N GLY A 209 0.41 -0.15 -23.68
CA GLY A 209 -0.54 0.21 -22.61
C GLY A 209 -1.94 -0.34 -22.91
N GLY A 210 -2.57 -1.00 -21.95
CA GLY A 210 -3.90 -1.56 -22.11
C GLY A 210 -4.00 -2.88 -22.89
N ALA A 211 -2.89 -3.47 -23.33
CA ALA A 211 -2.88 -4.74 -24.08
C ALA A 211 -3.31 -5.98 -23.27
N GLY A 212 -3.58 -5.83 -21.97
CA GLY A 212 -3.96 -6.95 -21.09
C GLY A 212 -2.80 -7.69 -20.43
N LYS A 213 -1.61 -7.05 -20.32
CA LYS A 213 -0.41 -7.66 -19.68
C LYS A 213 -0.69 -8.24 -18.30
N SER A 214 -1.28 -7.43 -17.42
CA SER A 214 -1.55 -7.81 -16.03
C SER A 214 -2.61 -8.92 -15.95
N SER A 215 -3.64 -8.86 -16.80
CA SER A 215 -4.65 -9.93 -16.91
C SER A 215 -4.08 -11.24 -17.45
N LEU A 216 -3.20 -11.19 -18.45
CA LEU A 216 -2.49 -12.37 -18.94
C LEU A 216 -1.57 -12.95 -17.87
N THR A 217 -0.89 -12.07 -17.13
CA THR A 217 0.00 -12.46 -16.02
C THR A 217 -0.80 -13.19 -14.93
N ASP A 218 -1.92 -12.64 -14.48
CA ASP A 218 -2.83 -13.29 -13.51
C ASP A 218 -3.26 -14.68 -13.96
N GLU A 219 -3.67 -14.80 -15.22
CA GLU A 219 -4.09 -16.06 -15.82
C GLU A 219 -2.93 -17.07 -15.92
N LEU A 220 -1.70 -16.63 -16.22
CA LEU A 220 -0.52 -17.49 -16.19
C LEU A 220 -0.18 -17.94 -14.77
N LEU A 221 -0.25 -17.04 -13.79
CA LEU A 221 -0.02 -17.36 -12.37
C LEU A 221 -1.02 -18.39 -11.89
N ARG A 222 -2.31 -18.21 -12.20
CA ARG A 222 -3.36 -19.17 -11.86
C ARG A 222 -3.07 -20.57 -12.38
N ARG A 223 -2.64 -20.70 -13.64
CA ARG A 223 -2.27 -21.99 -14.23
C ARG A 223 -1.02 -22.57 -13.57
N PHE A 224 -0.01 -21.75 -13.33
CA PHE A 224 1.23 -22.17 -12.71
C PHE A 224 1.02 -22.69 -11.27
N LEU A 225 0.20 -22.01 -10.47
CA LEU A 225 -0.12 -22.40 -9.10
C LEU A 225 -1.04 -23.63 -9.07
N TYR A 226 -2.02 -23.71 -9.98
CA TYR A 226 -2.93 -24.85 -10.07
C TYR A 226 -2.22 -26.14 -10.49
N ASP A 227 -1.42 -26.08 -11.56
CA ASP A 227 -0.72 -27.25 -12.10
C ASP A 227 0.50 -27.64 -11.24
N GLY A 228 1.12 -26.66 -10.60
CA GLY A 228 2.39 -26.83 -9.91
C GLY A 228 2.28 -27.23 -8.43
N GLY A 229 1.10 -27.13 -7.82
CA GLY A 229 0.85 -27.47 -6.43
C GLY A 229 1.33 -26.42 -5.40
N PRO A 230 1.06 -26.62 -4.10
CA PRO A 230 1.23 -25.62 -3.05
C PRO A 230 2.70 -25.25 -2.74
N GLU A 231 3.65 -26.08 -3.18
CA GLU A 231 5.09 -25.88 -2.96
C GLU A 231 5.70 -24.82 -3.91
N ARG A 232 4.99 -24.47 -4.99
CA ARG A 232 5.48 -23.51 -5.98
C ARG A 232 5.43 -22.10 -5.42
N LYS A 233 6.59 -21.42 -5.47
CA LYS A 233 6.73 -20.02 -5.12
C LYS A 233 6.90 -19.20 -6.39
N VAL A 234 6.18 -18.09 -6.47
CA VAL A 234 6.28 -17.13 -7.56
C VAL A 234 6.39 -15.74 -6.96
N ALA A 235 7.24 -14.91 -7.57
CA ALA A 235 7.34 -13.50 -7.27
C ALA A 235 6.91 -12.72 -8.52
N VAL A 236 6.12 -11.67 -8.31
CA VAL A 236 5.60 -10.81 -9.39
C VAL A 236 6.11 -9.40 -9.13
N LEU A 237 6.88 -8.86 -10.07
CA LEU A 237 7.33 -7.48 -10.06
C LEU A 237 6.62 -6.73 -11.20
N SER A 238 5.58 -5.98 -10.84
CA SER A 238 4.80 -5.16 -11.76
C SER A 238 5.33 -3.72 -11.76
N VAL A 239 5.40 -3.11 -12.95
CA VAL A 239 5.95 -1.76 -13.12
C VAL A 239 4.97 -0.90 -13.91
N ASP A 240 4.49 0.16 -13.27
CA ASP A 240 3.61 1.17 -13.87
C ASP A 240 4.32 2.53 -14.01
N PRO A 241 3.96 3.36 -15.00
CA PRO A 241 4.63 4.63 -15.24
C PRO A 241 4.29 5.69 -14.17
N THR A 242 5.32 6.35 -13.64
CA THR A 242 5.18 7.50 -12.73
C THR A 242 4.88 8.80 -13.49
N ARG A 243 3.99 9.64 -12.94
CA ARG A 243 3.66 10.94 -13.57
C ARG A 243 4.77 11.96 -13.31
N LYS A 244 5.53 12.29 -14.36
CA LYS A 244 6.62 13.30 -14.28
C LYS A 244 6.23 14.64 -13.66
N ARG A 245 4.98 15.09 -13.85
CA ARG A 245 4.51 16.40 -13.35
C ARG A 245 4.29 16.42 -11.83
N THR A 246 3.77 15.33 -11.25
CA THR A 246 3.38 15.28 -9.84
C THR A 246 4.30 14.42 -8.99
N GLY A 247 5.14 13.58 -9.60
CA GLY A 247 5.97 12.59 -8.90
C GLY A 247 5.19 11.34 -8.46
N GLY A 248 3.86 11.42 -8.35
CA GLY A 248 3.02 10.29 -7.94
C GLY A 248 2.71 9.30 -9.06
N ALA A 249 2.33 8.09 -8.65
CA ALA A 249 1.99 6.97 -9.54
C ALA A 249 0.65 6.34 -9.15
N LEU A 250 -0.01 5.71 -10.13
CA LEU A 250 -1.12 4.80 -9.87
C LEU A 250 -0.64 3.41 -10.27
N LEU A 251 -0.30 2.61 -9.26
CA LEU A 251 0.17 1.24 -9.40
C LEU A 251 -1.09 0.38 -9.50
N GLY A 252 -1.52 0.17 -10.74
CA GLY A 252 -2.82 -0.37 -11.12
C GLY A 252 -2.78 -1.83 -11.53
N ASP A 253 -1.61 -2.43 -11.69
CA ASP A 253 -1.50 -3.84 -12.07
C ASP A 253 -2.11 -4.79 -11.02
N ARG A 254 -1.92 -4.50 -9.72
CA ARG A 254 -2.38 -5.35 -8.63
C ARG A 254 -3.90 -5.53 -8.59
N ILE A 255 -4.68 -4.54 -9.05
CA ILE A 255 -6.16 -4.65 -9.12
C ILE A 255 -6.63 -5.76 -10.06
N ARG A 256 -5.78 -6.21 -10.99
CA ARG A 256 -6.07 -7.26 -11.97
C ARG A 256 -5.65 -8.65 -11.51
N MET A 257 -4.90 -8.76 -10.41
CA MET A 257 -4.40 -10.02 -9.89
C MET A 257 -5.42 -10.63 -8.93
N ASN A 258 -6.09 -11.70 -9.35
CA ASN A 258 -7.05 -12.46 -8.55
C ASN A 258 -6.50 -13.80 -8.07
N ALA A 259 -5.39 -14.26 -8.65
CA ALA A 259 -4.74 -15.52 -8.30
C ALA A 259 -3.82 -15.42 -7.07
N LEU A 260 -3.57 -14.19 -6.58
CA LEU A 260 -2.68 -13.88 -5.46
C LEU A 260 -3.42 -13.79 -4.13
#